data_AF-A0A354GWX9-F1
#
_entry.id   AF-A0A354GWX9-F1
#
_cell.length_a   1.000
_cell.length_b   1.000
_cell.length_c   1.000
_cell.angle_alpha   90.00
_cell.angle_beta   90.00
_cell.angle_gamma   90.00
#
_symmetry.space_group_name_H-M   'P 1'
#
loop_
_entity.id
_entity.type
_entity.pdbx_description
1 polymer ?
#
loop_
_entity_poly.entity_id
_entity_poly.type
_entity_poly.pdbx_seq_one_letter_code
_entity_poly.pdbx_strand_id
1 'polypeptide(L)' 'HLGHLPQGQPERDDRALRMVEQMDAEGFGNCTNYYECEAACPKEISVEFIAKMNREYLAAVVSGKGE' A
#
# COMPACT_ATOMS: atom_id res chain seq x y z
N HIS A 1 -2.32 2.31 -9.97
CA HIS A 1 -2.05 2.58 -11.40
C HIS A 1 -0.57 2.40 -11.75
N LEU A 2 0.35 3.23 -11.24
CA LEU A 2 1.78 3.21 -11.62
C LEU A 2 2.49 1.86 -11.41
N GLY A 3 2.16 1.12 -10.36
CA GLY A 3 2.73 -0.21 -10.10
C GLY A 3 2.33 -1.31 -11.12
N HIS A 4 1.45 -1.03 -12.08
CA HIS A 4 1.14 -1.94 -13.20
C HIS A 4 1.93 -1.62 -14.47
N LEU A 5 2.62 -0.48 -14.50
CA LEU A 5 3.38 -0.03 -15.64
C LEU A 5 4.85 -0.39 -15.47
N PRO A 6 5.58 -0.73 -16.55
CA PRO A 6 7.02 -0.95 -16.50
C PRO A 6 7.78 0.25 -15.89
N GLN A 7 7.34 1.47 -16.21
CA GLN A 7 7.94 2.72 -15.74
C GLN A 7 7.85 2.88 -14.23
N GLY A 8 6.83 2.29 -13.58
CA GLY A 8 6.61 2.40 -12.14
C GLY A 8 7.22 1.25 -11.32
N GLN A 9 7.93 0.31 -11.98
CA GLN A 9 8.62 -0.80 -11.30
C GLN A 9 9.88 -0.35 -10.55
N PRO A 10 10.74 0.54 -11.08
CA PRO A 10 11.96 0.97 -10.38
C PRO A 10 11.64 1.62 -9.01
N GLU A 11 10.56 2.40 -8.94
CA GLU A 11 10.13 3.10 -7.73
C GLU A 11 9.09 2.33 -6.91
N ARG A 12 8.84 1.05 -7.22
CA ARG A 12 7.73 0.30 -6.62
C ARG A 12 7.86 0.15 -5.12
N ASP A 13 9.05 -0.25 -4.67
CA ASP A 13 9.33 -0.59 -3.27
C ASP A 13 9.34 0.70 -2.42
N ASP A 14 10.10 1.71 -2.85
CA ASP A 14 10.09 3.06 -2.29
C ASP A 14 8.69 3.65 -2.15
N ARG A 15 7.88 3.56 -3.21
CA ARG A 15 6.52 4.10 -3.19
C ARG A 15 5.64 3.38 -2.18
N ALA A 16 5.81 2.07 -2.01
CA ALA A 16 5.04 1.31 -1.03
C ALA A 16 5.43 1.71 0.40
N LEU A 17 6.72 1.86 0.68
CA LEU A 17 7.22 2.32 1.98
C LEU A 17 6.71 3.72 2.31
N ARG A 18 6.91 4.69 1.40
CA ARG A 18 6.43 6.08 1.59
C ARG A 18 4.92 6.17 1.72
N MET A 19 4.17 5.30 1.05
CA MET A 19 2.71 5.25 1.17
C MET A 19 2.27 4.79 2.55
N VAL A 20 2.91 3.76 3.11
CA VAL A 20 2.62 3.29 4.47
C VAL A 20 3.04 4.32 5.51
N GLU A 21 4.22 4.93 5.36
CA GLU A 21 4.66 6.02 6.25
C GLU A 21 3.67 7.19 6.27
N GLN A 22 3.16 7.59 5.09
CA GLN A 22 2.16 8.64 5.00
C GLN A 22 0.83 8.22 5.64
N MET A 23 0.40 6.96 5.44
CA MET A 23 -0.78 6.42 6.08
C MET A 23 -0.66 6.47 7.61
N ASP A 24 0.46 6.04 8.17
CA ASP A 24 0.72 6.08 9.61
C ASP A 24 0.74 7.53 10.13
N ALA A 25 1.38 8.45 9.40
CA ALA A 25 1.44 9.87 9.75
C ALA A 25 0.06 10.55 9.74
N GLU A 26 -0.80 10.17 8.81
CA GLU A 26 -2.18 10.66 8.70
C GLU A 26 -3.16 9.88 9.61
N GLY A 27 -2.69 8.84 10.31
CA GLY A 27 -3.52 8.00 11.18
C GLY A 27 -4.50 7.10 10.42
N PHE A 28 -4.21 6.79 9.15
CA PHE A 28 -4.93 5.74 8.42
C PHE A 28 -4.64 4.40 9.08
N GLY A 29 -5.64 3.85 9.77
CA GLY A 29 -5.53 2.56 10.43
C GLY A 29 -5.41 1.40 9.44
N ASN A 30 -5.10 0.22 10.00
CA ASN A 30 -4.97 -1.03 9.25
C ASN A 30 -6.34 -1.61 8.89
N CYS A 31 -6.44 -2.26 7.72
CA CYS A 31 -7.61 -3.05 7.37
C CYS A 31 -7.51 -4.49 7.90
N THR A 32 -8.58 -5.00 8.52
CA THR A 32 -8.68 -6.41 8.93
C THR A 32 -9.31 -7.26 7.82
N ASN A 33 -9.28 -8.59 7.98
CA ASN A 33 -9.93 -9.53 7.05
C ASN A 33 -11.47 -9.50 7.10
N TYR A 34 -12.08 -8.70 7.98
CA TYR A 34 -13.51 -8.41 7.97
C TYR A 34 -13.88 -7.31 6.97
N TYR A 35 -12.88 -6.66 6.35
CA TYR A 35 -13.04 -5.68 5.27
C TYR A 35 -13.90 -4.45 5.61
N GLU A 36 -13.99 -4.13 6.91
CA GLU A 36 -14.70 -2.93 7.40
C GLU A 36 -14.11 -1.63 6.85
N CYS A 37 -12.81 -1.63 6.52
CA CYS A 37 -12.13 -0.46 5.96
C CYS A 37 -12.68 -0.03 4.60
N GLU A 38 -13.12 -0.96 3.74
CA GLU A 38 -13.68 -0.65 2.42
C GLU A 38 -15.06 -0.03 2.57
N ALA A 39 -15.90 -0.59 3.44
CA ALA A 39 -17.23 -0.06 3.74
C ALA A 39 -17.18 1.33 4.39
N ALA A 40 -16.16 1.60 5.21
CA ALA A 40 -15.97 2.90 5.85
C ALA A 40 -15.26 3.93 4.95
N CYS A 41 -14.59 3.50 3.88
CA CYS A 41 -13.76 4.38 3.05
C CYS A 41 -14.62 5.39 2.26
N PRO A 42 -14.47 6.71 2.46
CA PRO A 42 -15.22 7.73 1.71
C PRO A 42 -14.90 7.75 0.20
N LYS A 43 -13.82 7.05 -0.19
CA LYS A 43 -13.35 6.94 -1.58
C LYS A 43 -13.64 5.58 -2.20
N GLU A 44 -14.34 4.70 -1.47
CA GLU A 44 -14.77 3.38 -1.97
C GLU A 44 -13.59 2.58 -2.54
N ILE A 45 -12.43 2.67 -1.86
CA ILE A 45 -11.24 1.93 -2.29
C ILE A 45 -11.45 0.47 -1.96
N SER A 46 -11.45 -0.37 -3.00
CA SER A 46 -11.55 -1.81 -2.81
C SER A 46 -10.37 -2.38 -2.02
N VAL A 47 -10.65 -3.38 -1.16
CA VAL A 47 -9.62 -4.11 -0.41
C VAL A 47 -8.56 -4.75 -1.30
N GLU A 48 -8.84 -4.98 -2.58
CA GLU A 48 -7.85 -5.49 -3.54
C GLU A 48 -6.62 -4.59 -3.66
N PHE A 49 -6.82 -3.26 -3.63
CA PHE A 49 -5.73 -2.30 -3.70
C PHE A 49 -4.93 -2.26 -2.39
N ILE A 50 -5.61 -2.38 -1.25
CA ILE A 50 -4.98 -2.46 0.07
C ILE A 50 -4.15 -3.74 0.18
N ALA A 51 -4.70 -4.88 -0.24
CA ALA A 51 -4.00 -6.16 -0.28
C ALA A 51 -2.78 -6.12 -1.21
N LYS A 52 -2.89 -5.47 -2.37
CA LYS A 52 -1.75 -5.26 -3.26
C LYS A 52 -0.67 -4.40 -2.62
N MET A 53 -1.04 -3.29 -2.00
CA MET A 53 -0.12 -2.39 -1.29
C MET A 53 0.61 -3.14 -0.18
N ASN A 54 -0.10 -3.91 0.66
CA ASN A 54 0.50 -4.69 1.75
C ASN A 54 1.53 -5.72 1.23
N ARG A 55 1.28 -6.33 0.07
CA ARG A 55 2.24 -7.24 -0.58
C ARG A 55 3.48 -6.50 -1.10
N GLU A 56 3.29 -5.28 -1.62
CA GLU A 56 4.39 -4.41 -2.07
C GLU A 56 5.26 -3.97 -0.89
N TYR A 57 4.63 -3.53 0.19
CA TYR A 57 5.30 -3.17 1.43
C TYR A 57 6.09 -4.34 2.03
N LEU A 58 5.48 -5.52 2.14
CA LEU A 58 6.18 -6.71 2.65
C LEU A 58 7.38 -7.09 1.79
N ALA A 59 7.23 -7.03 0.45
CA ALA A 59 8.33 -7.29 -0.46
C ALA A 59 9.46 -6.26 -0.30
N ALA A 60 9.14 -4.98 -0.13
CA ALA A 60 10.11 -3.91 0.10
C ALA A 60 10.89 -4.11 1.41
N VAL A 61 10.19 -4.39 2.51
CA VAL A 61 10.78 -4.63 3.83
C VAL A 61 11.69 -5.86 3.82
N VAL A 62 11.27 -6.96 3.18
CA VAL A 62 12.06 -8.20 3.15
C VAL A 62 13.26 -8.12 2.19
N SER A 63 13.15 -7.35 1.10
CA SER A 63 14.23 -7.22 0.11
C SER A 63 15.27 -6.17 0.46
N GLY A 64 15.02 -5.32 1.47
CA GLY A 64 15.95 -4.25 1.88
C GLY A 64 16.15 -3.17 0.82
N LYS A 65 15.19 -3.00 -0.10
CA LYS A 65 15.28 -2.09 -1.26
C LYS A 65 14.78 -0.67 -1.01
N GLY A 66 14.63 -0.27 0.25
CA GLY A 66 14.13 1.05 0.62
C GLY A 66 15.10 1.82 1.50
N GLU A 67 16.08 2.48 0.87
CA GLU A 67 16.94 3.51 1.45
C GLU A 67 17.19 4.60 0.41
#